data_AF-A0A7W1SPM4-F1
#
_entry.id   AF-A0A7W1SPM4-F1
#
_cell.length_a   1.000
_cell.length_b   1.000
_cell.length_c   1.000
_cell.angle_alpha   90.00
_cell.angle_beta   90.00
_cell.angle_gamma   90.00
#
_symmetry.space_group_name_H-M   'P 1'
#
loop_
_entity.id
_entity.type
_entity.pdbx_description
1 polymer ?
#
loop_
_entity_poly.entity_id
_entity_poly.type
_entity_poly.pdbx_seq_one_letter_code
_entity_poly.pdbx_strand_id
1 'polypeptide(L)'
;MFKFSSAKVKVIIIILLLFNAASAIYGGGVLVLEPDGSLLQIPLEWLEHSHFQSYLLPGIILFSILGMGSLYAALLLFFNQKNFP
;
A
#
# COMPACT_ATOMS: atom_id res chain seq x y z
N MET A 1 -13.47 -5.97 28.25
CA MET A 1 -12.23 -5.66 27.49
C MET A 1 -11.80 -6.93 26.77
N PHE A 2 -11.99 -7.00 25.45
CA PHE A 2 -11.64 -8.20 24.66
C PHE A 2 -10.11 -8.37 24.60
N LYS A 3 -9.58 -9.47 25.14
CA LYS A 3 -8.16 -9.85 25.01
C LYS A 3 -8.01 -10.75 23.79
N PHE A 4 -7.53 -10.20 22.68
CA PHE A 4 -7.14 -11.01 21.53
C PHE A 4 -5.77 -11.67 21.78
N SER A 5 -5.61 -12.91 21.32
CA SER A 5 -4.31 -13.60 21.35
C SER A 5 -3.33 -12.89 20.39
N SER A 6 -2.13 -12.59 20.87
CA SER A 6 -1.08 -11.92 20.11
C SER A 6 -0.76 -12.61 18.78
N ALA A 7 -0.89 -13.94 18.70
CA ALA A 7 -0.70 -14.69 17.45
C ALA A 7 -1.78 -14.39 16.41
N LYS A 8 -3.06 -14.32 16.82
CA LYS A 8 -4.18 -14.01 15.92
C LYS A 8 -4.08 -12.58 15.39
N VAL A 9 -3.69 -11.63 16.26
CA VAL A 9 -3.45 -10.23 15.86
C VAL A 9 -2.34 -10.13 14.83
N LYS A 10 -1.21 -10.83 15.03
CA LYS A 10 -0.10 -10.86 14.06
C LYS A 10 -0.55 -11.35 12.69
N VAL A 11 -1.31 -12.45 12.63
CA VAL A 11 -1.82 -12.99 11.36
C VAL A 11 -2.69 -11.97 10.64
N ILE A 12 -3.61 -11.32 11.37
CA ILE A 12 -4.46 -10.27 10.80
C ILE A 12 -3.63 -9.11 10.26
N ILE A 13 -2.61 -8.65 10.99
CA ILE A 13 -1.72 -7.57 10.54
C ILE A 13 -0.97 -7.96 9.27
N ILE A 14 -0.42 -9.17 9.20
CA ILE A 14 0.28 -9.65 7.99
C ILE A 14 -0.68 -9.67 6.78
N ILE A 15 -1.90 -10.18 6.96
CA ILE A 15 -2.90 -10.20 5.89
C ILE A 15 -3.23 -8.78 5.41
N LEU A 16 -3.47 -7.85 6.33
CA LEU A 16 -3.77 -6.46 6.00
C LEU A 16 -2.60 -5.77 5.28
N LEU A 17 -1.36 -6.01 5.73
CA LEU A 17 -0.16 -5.46 5.09
C LEU A 17 0.04 -6.01 3.68
N LEU A 18 -0.17 -7.31 3.48
CA LEU A 18 -0.06 -7.92 2.14
C LEU A 18 -1.17 -7.42 1.20
N PHE A 19 -2.40 -7.27 1.71
CA PHE A 19 -3.49 -6.68 0.94
C PHE A 19 -3.17 -5.25 0.51
N ASN A 20 -2.72 -4.41 1.45
CA ASN A 20 -2.32 -3.04 1.17
C ASN A 20 -1.12 -2.95 0.22
N ALA A 21 -0.12 -3.82 0.39
CA ALA A 21 1.03 -3.90 -0.51
C ALA A 21 0.60 -4.23 -1.94
N ALA A 22 -0.24 -5.25 -2.12
CA ALA A 22 -0.71 -5.66 -3.44
C ALA A 22 -1.51 -4.55 -4.14
N SER A 23 -2.47 -3.94 -3.43
CA SER A 23 -3.30 -2.87 -4.01
C SER A 23 -2.50 -1.60 -4.31
N ALA A 24 -1.57 -1.20 -3.42
CA ALA A 24 -0.76 -0.01 -3.61
C ALA A 24 0.34 -0.17 -4.68
N ILE A 25 0.96 -1.35 -4.77
CA ILE A 25 1.92 -1.66 -5.86
C ILE A 25 1.18 -1.69 -7.20
N TYR A 26 0.03 -2.34 -7.28
CA TYR A 26 -0.75 -2.37 -8.51
C TYR A 26 -1.26 -0.98 -8.89
N GLY A 27 -2.00 -0.32 -8.01
CA GLY A 27 -2.58 1.00 -8.28
C GLY A 27 -1.50 2.07 -8.53
N GLY A 28 -0.48 2.12 -7.69
CA GLY A 28 0.65 3.04 -7.88
C GLY A 28 1.42 2.76 -9.16
N GLY A 29 1.66 1.48 -9.50
CA GLY A 29 2.34 1.10 -10.73
C GLY A 29 1.57 1.52 -11.99
N VAL A 30 0.25 1.31 -12.00
CA VAL A 30 -0.61 1.75 -13.10
C VAL A 30 -0.58 3.27 -13.26
N LEU A 31 -0.66 4.03 -12.16
CA LEU A 31 -0.60 5.50 -12.19
C LEU A 31 0.79 6.04 -12.59
N VAL A 32 1.85 5.28 -12.37
CA VAL A 32 3.20 5.63 -12.86
C VAL A 32 3.32 5.37 -14.36
N LEU A 33 2.74 4.27 -14.84
CA LEU A 33 2.75 3.92 -16.26
C LEU A 33 1.88 4.86 -17.09
N GLU A 34 0.68 5.18 -16.59
CA GLU A 34 -0.28 6.04 -17.25
C GLU A 34 -0.78 7.14 -16.30
N PRO A 35 -0.02 8.26 -16.19
CA PRO A 35 -0.27 9.30 -15.20
C PRO A 35 -1.51 10.15 -15.42
N ASP A 36 -2.21 9.99 -16.54
CA ASP A 36 -3.50 10.63 -16.79
C ASP A 36 -4.66 9.91 -16.09
N GLY A 37 -4.41 8.72 -15.51
CA GLY A 37 -5.41 7.92 -14.79
C GLY A 37 -6.30 7.07 -15.69
N SER A 38 -6.12 7.09 -17.02
CA SER A 38 -6.99 6.43 -17.99
C SER A 38 -7.06 4.91 -17.81
N LEU A 39 -5.95 4.25 -17.45
CA LEU A 39 -5.92 2.81 -17.17
C LEU A 39 -6.74 2.41 -15.93
N LEU A 40 -6.88 3.30 -14.96
CA LEU A 40 -7.76 3.10 -13.80
C LEU A 40 -9.16 3.71 -14.02
N GLN A 41 -9.41 4.28 -15.19
CA GLN A 41 -10.64 4.99 -15.53
C GLN A 41 -10.97 6.10 -14.52
N ILE A 42 -9.94 6.76 -13.99
CA ILE A 42 -10.10 7.90 -13.08
C ILE A 42 -9.84 9.22 -13.81
N PRO A 43 -10.65 10.25 -13.55
CA PRO A 43 -10.56 11.54 -14.23
C PRO A 43 -9.49 12.46 -13.60
N LEU A 44 -8.67 13.11 -14.43
CA LEU A 44 -7.69 14.13 -14.01
C LEU A 44 -8.30 15.26 -13.17
N GLU A 45 -9.60 15.51 -13.34
CA GLU A 45 -10.40 16.49 -12.63
C GLU A 45 -10.36 16.30 -11.11
N TRP A 46 -10.08 15.09 -10.60
CA TRP A 46 -9.86 14.87 -9.15
C TRP A 46 -8.63 15.63 -8.61
N LEU A 47 -7.74 16.08 -9.50
CA LEU A 47 -6.56 16.87 -9.16
C LEU A 47 -6.77 18.39 -9.29
N GLU A 48 -7.92 18.89 -9.74
CA GLU A 48 -8.18 20.33 -9.99
C GLU A 48 -7.90 21.25 -8.79
N HIS A 49 -8.09 20.73 -7.57
CA HIS A 49 -7.82 21.46 -6.33
C HIS A 49 -6.54 21.01 -5.63
N SER A 50 -5.69 20.29 -6.34
CA SER A 50 -4.39 19.83 -5.87
C SER A 50 -3.26 20.62 -6.53
N HIS A 51 -2.05 20.46 -5.99
CA HIS A 51 -0.84 20.99 -6.63
C HIS A 51 -0.24 20.03 -7.68
N PHE A 52 -0.93 18.95 -8.03
CA PHE A 52 -0.45 17.94 -8.98
C PHE A 52 -1.13 18.11 -10.33
N GLN A 53 -0.34 18.09 -11.41
CA GLN A 53 -0.83 18.15 -12.78
C GLN A 53 -1.11 16.76 -13.38
N SER A 54 -0.68 15.69 -12.69
CA SER A 54 -0.90 14.29 -13.08
C SER A 54 -0.77 13.38 -11.86
N TYR A 55 -1.19 12.12 -12.02
CA TYR A 55 -1.07 11.11 -10.97
C TYR A 55 0.33 10.52 -10.82
N LEU A 56 1.34 11.02 -11.54
CA LEU A 56 2.69 10.44 -11.52
C LEU A 56 3.29 10.46 -10.11
N LEU A 57 3.36 11.66 -9.49
CA LEU A 57 3.96 11.79 -8.16
C LEU A 57 3.13 11.08 -7.07
N PRO A 58 1.78 11.21 -7.04
CA PRO A 58 0.96 10.37 -6.18
C PRO A 58 1.19 8.86 -6.39
N GLY A 59 1.30 8.41 -7.64
CA GLY A 59 1.54 7.03 -8.02
C GLY A 59 2.89 6.50 -7.54
N ILE A 60 3.96 7.29 -7.65
CA ILE A 60 5.29 6.95 -7.13
C ILE A 60 5.23 6.76 -5.61
N ILE A 61 4.60 7.68 -4.88
CA ILE A 61 4.46 7.60 -3.41
C ILE A 61 3.65 6.37 -3.01
N LEU A 62 2.53 6.12 -3.71
CA LEU A 62 1.67 4.96 -3.49
C LEU A 62 2.42 3.65 -3.75
N PHE A 63 3.15 3.54 -4.85
CA PHE A 63 3.93 2.35 -5.19
C PHE A 63 5.07 2.10 -4.19
N SER A 64 5.89 3.13 -3.96
CA SER A 64 7.15 2.98 -3.21
C SER A 64 6.93 2.98 -1.70
N ILE A 65 6.40 4.06 -1.14
CA ILE A 65 6.30 4.22 0.32
C ILE A 65 5.21 3.30 0.87
N LEU A 66 4.02 3.31 0.25
CA LEU A 66 2.89 2.53 0.76
C LEU A 66 2.96 1.08 0.32
N GLY A 67 3.21 0.81 -0.96
CA GLY A 67 3.31 -0.54 -1.51
C GLY A 67 4.54 -1.29 -0.99
N MET A 68 5.74 -0.86 -1.40
CA MET A 68 6.98 -1.55 -1.00
C MET A 68 7.22 -1.47 0.51
N GLY A 69 6.85 -0.37 1.17
CA GLY A 69 6.93 -0.25 2.63
C GLY A 69 6.05 -1.26 3.37
N SER A 70 4.81 -1.46 2.92
CA SER A 70 3.91 -2.47 3.52
C SER A 70 4.40 -3.89 3.27
N LEU A 71 4.92 -4.16 2.07
CA LEU A 71 5.51 -5.45 1.74
C LEU A 71 6.72 -5.74 2.65
N TYR A 72 7.61 -4.77 2.80
CA TYR A 72 8.77 -4.89 3.68
C TYR A 72 8.37 -5.15 5.13
N ALA A 73 7.38 -4.41 5.65
CA ALA A 73 6.84 -4.64 6.99
C ALA A 73 6.23 -6.04 7.16
N ALA A 74 5.49 -6.53 6.16
CA ALA A 74 4.93 -7.88 6.17
C ALA A 74 6.03 -8.94 6.21
N LEU A 75 7.08 -8.79 5.40
CA LEU A 75 8.23 -9.70 5.37
C LEU A 75 8.95 -9.70 6.72
N LEU A 76 9.24 -8.53 7.30
CA LEU A 76 9.85 -8.43 8.63
C LEU A 76 9.01 -9.13 9.69
N LEU A 77 7.69 -8.90 9.70
CA LEU A 77 6.81 -9.54 10.68
C LEU A 77 6.69 -11.06 10.47
N PHE A 78 6.79 -11.53 9.23
CA PHE A 78 6.77 -12.94 8.88
C PHE A 78 8.07 -13.65 9.28
N PHE A 79 9.23 -13.07 9.01
CA PHE A 79 10.53 -13.68 9.35
C PHE A 79 10.91 -13.50 10.82
N ASN A 80 10.50 -12.42 11.46
CA ASN A 80 10.85 -12.12 12.86
C ASN A 80 9.87 -12.73 13.89
N GLN A 81 9.11 -13.76 13.49
CA GLN A 81 8.23 -14.53 14.39
C GLN A 81 9.00 -15.22 15.54
N LYS A 82 10.32 -15.38 15.42
CA LYS A 82 11.17 -16.13 16.36
C LYS A 82 11.69 -15.33 17.58
N ASN A 83 11.51 -14.00 17.62
CA ASN A 83 12.18 -13.12 18.60
C ASN A 83 11.24 -12.35 19.55
N PHE A 84 10.00 -12.79 19.74
CA PHE A 84 9.14 -12.23 20.78
C PHE A 84 9.16 -13.16 22.00
N PRO A 85 9.67 -12.74 23.17
CA PRO A 85 9.50 -13.47 24.42
C PRO A 85 8.02 -13.64 24.79
#